data_AF-A0A1B8CTZ3-F1
#
_entry.id   AF-A0A1B8CTZ3-F1
#
_cell.length_a   1.000
_cell.length_b   1.000
_cell.length_c   1.000
_cell.angle_alpha   90.00
_cell.angle_beta   90.00
_cell.angle_gamma   90.00
#
_symmetry.space_group_name_H-M   'P 1'
#
loop_
_entity.id
_entity.type
_entity.pdbx_description
1 polymer ?
#
loop_
_entity_poly.entity_id
_entity_poly.type
_entity_poly.pdbx_seq_one_letter_code
_entity_poly.pdbx_strand_id
1 'polypeptide(L)'
;MASNTSSFTLGRSANAQAEVAEHVGEEMSPPCIHCNKGSGPFAGKPCVVVDGHLGGGCAGCHYNSSGTRCSFRAVDLTAVDEGDCGESGGRAKRMAHEPLGGKPSAPALRRKGKNALKKG
;
A
#
# COMPACT_ATOMS: atom_id res chain seq x y z
N MET A 1 -18.14 -16.82 -17.69
CA MET A 1 -16.73 -16.36 -17.73
C MET A 1 -16.36 -16.02 -16.30
N ALA A 2 -15.56 -16.86 -15.62
CA ALA A 2 -15.19 -16.64 -14.23
C ALA A 2 -13.97 -15.70 -14.19
N SER A 3 -14.19 -14.46 -13.76
CA SER A 3 -13.09 -13.52 -13.51
C SER A 3 -12.21 -14.09 -12.40
N ASN A 4 -10.92 -14.22 -12.66
CA ASN A 4 -9.93 -14.75 -11.72
C ASN A 4 -9.76 -13.75 -10.56
N THR A 5 -10.56 -13.89 -9.51
CA THR A 5 -10.62 -12.97 -8.34
C THR A 5 -9.52 -13.20 -7.31
N SER A 6 -8.56 -14.10 -7.57
CA SER A 6 -7.58 -14.58 -6.59
C SER A 6 -6.60 -13.52 -6.06
N SER A 7 -6.62 -12.30 -6.60
CA SER A 7 -5.73 -11.20 -6.20
C SER A 7 -6.45 -10.05 -5.46
N PHE A 8 -7.78 -10.04 -5.44
CA PHE A 8 -8.56 -8.93 -4.91
C PHE A 8 -8.75 -9.07 -3.38
N THR A 9 -7.70 -8.74 -2.62
CA THR A 9 -7.75 -8.77 -1.15
C THR A 9 -8.12 -7.40 -0.61
N LEU A 10 -9.28 -7.31 0.06
CA LEU A 10 -9.76 -6.09 0.73
C LEU A 10 -8.87 -5.59 1.88
N GLY A 11 -7.98 -6.45 2.41
CA GLY A 11 -7.00 -6.07 3.43
C GLY A 11 -5.96 -5.04 2.96
N ARG A 12 -5.87 -4.75 1.66
CA ARG A 12 -5.07 -3.64 1.13
C ARG A 12 -5.94 -2.40 0.97
N SER A 13 -5.54 -1.29 1.57
CA SER A 13 -6.23 0.00 1.47
C SER A 13 -6.45 0.42 0.01
N ALA A 14 -5.47 0.24 -0.87
CA ALA A 14 -5.60 0.55 -2.30
C ALA A 14 -6.67 -0.30 -3.00
N ASN A 15 -6.84 -1.56 -2.59
CA ASN A 15 -7.86 -2.44 -3.17
C ASN A 15 -9.26 -2.07 -2.65
N ALA A 16 -9.37 -1.76 -1.35
CA ALA A 16 -10.62 -1.27 -0.76
C ALA A 16 -11.06 0.07 -1.37
N GLN A 17 -10.11 1.00 -1.56
CA GLN A 17 -10.38 2.27 -2.25
C GLN A 17 -10.81 2.05 -3.70
N ALA A 18 -10.19 1.11 -4.41
CA ALA A 18 -10.57 0.76 -5.76
C ALA A 18 -11.98 0.13 -5.82
N GLU A 19 -12.35 -0.72 -4.85
CA GLU A 19 -13.72 -1.27 -4.75
C GLU A 19 -14.76 -0.18 -4.54
N VAL A 20 -14.53 0.69 -3.55
CA VAL A 20 -15.46 1.77 -3.23
C VAL A 20 -15.58 2.71 -4.42
N ALA A 21 -14.46 3.10 -5.02
CA ALA A 21 -14.45 3.99 -6.19
C ALA A 21 -15.22 3.42 -7.37
N GLU A 22 -15.14 2.12 -7.64
CA GLU A 22 -15.91 1.46 -8.70
C GLU A 22 -17.43 1.59 -8.49
N HIS A 23 -17.89 1.69 -7.24
CA HIS A 23 -19.31 1.81 -6.91
C HIS A 23 -19.83 3.24 -6.81
N VAL A 24 -18.96 4.20 -6.45
CA VAL A 24 -19.37 5.60 -6.18
C VAL A 24 -18.90 6.59 -7.24
N GLY A 25 -17.98 6.19 -8.10
CA GLY A 25 -17.39 7.07 -9.09
C GLY A 25 -18.19 7.17 -10.38
N GLU A 26 -17.69 8.03 -11.25
CA GLU A 26 -18.30 8.35 -12.54
C GLU A 26 -17.61 7.56 -13.67
N GLU A 27 -18.42 7.05 -14.61
CA GLU A 27 -17.93 6.32 -15.77
C GLU A 27 -17.26 7.28 -16.76
N MET A 28 -15.94 7.12 -16.97
CA MET A 28 -15.18 7.92 -17.90
C MET A 28 -15.24 7.33 -19.32
N SER A 29 -15.68 8.15 -20.27
CA SER A 29 -15.63 7.86 -21.71
C SER A 29 -14.85 8.97 -22.44
N PRO A 30 -13.74 8.65 -23.13
CA PRO A 30 -13.18 7.31 -23.35
C PRO A 30 -12.45 6.73 -22.12
N PRO A 31 -12.34 5.38 -22.00
CA PRO A 31 -11.62 4.74 -20.90
C PRO A 31 -10.11 4.97 -21.00
N CYS A 32 -9.42 4.79 -19.86
CA CYS A 32 -7.96 4.90 -19.79
C CYS A 32 -7.26 3.89 -20.72
N ILE A 33 -6.06 4.18 -21.24
CA ILE A 33 -5.33 3.28 -22.17
C ILE A 33 -5.13 1.87 -21.58
N HIS A 34 -4.87 1.79 -20.28
CA HIS A 34 -4.66 0.52 -19.57
C HIS A 34 -5.98 -0.26 -19.38
N CYS A 35 -7.06 0.46 -19.13
CA CYS A 35 -8.41 -0.05 -18.90
C CYS A 35 -9.02 -0.54 -20.21
N ASN A 36 -8.76 0.19 -21.30
CA ASN A 36 -9.14 -0.19 -22.65
C ASN A 36 -8.52 -1.54 -23.09
N LYS A 37 -7.39 -1.93 -22.50
CA LYS A 37 -6.77 -3.25 -22.70
C LYS A 37 -7.39 -4.36 -21.83
N GLY A 38 -8.44 -4.07 -21.06
CA GLY A 38 -9.08 -5.04 -20.17
C GLY A 38 -8.20 -5.51 -19.01
N SER A 39 -7.26 -4.66 -18.56
CA SER A 39 -6.33 -5.02 -17.49
C SER A 39 -6.84 -4.54 -16.13
N GLY A 40 -6.74 -5.41 -15.11
CA GLY A 40 -7.15 -5.12 -13.74
C GLY A 40 -8.28 -6.04 -13.26
N PRO A 41 -8.74 -5.86 -12.01
CA PRO A 41 -9.78 -6.69 -11.41
C PRO A 41 -11.17 -6.43 -12.01
N PHE A 42 -11.37 -5.23 -12.58
CA PHE A 42 -12.64 -4.79 -13.17
C PHE A 42 -12.64 -4.93 -14.70
N ALA A 43 -11.95 -5.96 -15.23
CA ALA A 43 -11.94 -6.20 -16.67
C ALA A 43 -13.37 -6.39 -17.22
N GLY A 44 -13.75 -5.60 -18.21
CA GLY A 44 -15.11 -5.59 -18.79
C GLY A 44 -16.11 -4.68 -18.08
N LYS A 45 -15.67 -3.90 -17.08
CA LYS A 45 -16.44 -2.80 -16.48
C LYS A 45 -16.01 -1.44 -17.06
N PRO A 46 -16.87 -0.41 -16.97
CA PRO A 46 -16.51 0.94 -17.39
C PRO A 46 -15.32 1.46 -16.58
N CYS A 47 -14.57 2.41 -17.15
CA CYS A 47 -13.43 2.99 -16.48
C CYS A 47 -13.90 4.07 -15.50
N VAL A 48 -13.97 3.76 -14.22
CA VAL A 48 -14.53 4.66 -13.20
C VAL A 48 -13.45 5.57 -12.60
N VAL A 49 -13.75 6.87 -12.48
CA VAL A 49 -12.92 7.89 -11.81
C VAL A 49 -13.68 8.55 -10.66
N VAL A 50 -12.95 9.03 -9.67
CA VAL A 50 -13.51 9.82 -8.57
C VAL A 50 -12.62 11.06 -8.43
N ASP A 51 -13.18 12.24 -8.68
CA ASP A 51 -12.45 13.51 -8.64
C ASP A 51 -11.81 13.75 -7.26
N GLY A 52 -10.56 14.22 -7.26
CA GLY A 52 -9.80 14.44 -6.02
C GLY A 52 -9.33 13.17 -5.28
N HIS A 53 -9.70 11.98 -5.77
CA HIS A 53 -9.34 10.71 -5.16
C HIS A 53 -8.42 9.88 -6.06
N LEU A 54 -7.89 8.77 -5.51
CA LEU A 54 -7.02 7.81 -6.21
C LEU A 54 -5.75 8.45 -6.83
N GLY A 55 -5.39 9.65 -6.35
CA GLY A 55 -4.32 10.47 -6.90
C GLY A 55 -4.48 10.76 -8.39
N GLY A 56 -5.70 11.05 -8.86
CA GLY A 56 -5.99 11.41 -10.26
C GLY A 56 -6.01 10.23 -11.24
N GLY A 57 -6.08 9.00 -10.73
CA GLY A 57 -6.22 7.78 -11.54
C GLY A 57 -7.63 7.17 -11.45
N CYS A 58 -7.92 6.21 -12.32
CA CYS A 58 -9.17 5.44 -12.25
C CYS A 58 -9.09 4.28 -11.24
N ALA A 59 -10.26 3.78 -10.81
CA ALA A 59 -10.40 2.67 -9.87
C ALA A 59 -9.62 1.42 -10.29
N GLY A 60 -9.76 1.01 -11.56
CA GLY A 60 -9.07 -0.17 -12.10
C GLY A 60 -7.54 -0.06 -12.13
N CYS A 61 -6.99 1.15 -12.29
CA CYS A 61 -5.54 1.36 -12.22
C CYS A 61 -5.04 1.57 -10.79
N HIS A 62 -5.85 2.15 -9.90
CA HIS A 62 -5.48 2.34 -8.50
C HIS A 62 -5.27 1.01 -7.76
N TYR A 63 -5.99 -0.03 -8.19
CA TYR A 63 -5.86 -1.38 -7.67
C TYR A 63 -4.40 -1.85 -7.56
N ASN A 64 -4.10 -2.53 -6.44
CA ASN A 64 -2.75 -3.00 -6.11
C ASN A 64 -1.67 -1.90 -6.20
N SER A 65 -2.05 -0.64 -5.90
CA SER A 65 -1.19 0.53 -5.96
C SER A 65 -0.56 0.78 -7.34
N SER A 66 -1.25 0.38 -8.41
CA SER A 66 -0.76 0.48 -9.80
C SER A 66 -1.13 1.81 -10.50
N GLY A 67 -1.54 2.82 -9.72
CA GLY A 67 -2.12 4.06 -10.25
C GLY A 67 -1.22 4.80 -11.23
N THR A 68 0.10 4.68 -11.11
CA THR A 68 1.10 5.30 -12.01
C THR A 68 0.99 4.88 -13.47
N ARG A 69 0.32 3.77 -13.76
CA ARG A 69 0.10 3.27 -15.14
C ARG A 69 -1.16 3.85 -15.79
N CYS A 70 -1.94 4.62 -15.04
CA CYS A 70 -3.16 5.25 -15.54
C CYS A 70 -2.79 6.41 -16.46
N SER A 71 -3.38 6.42 -17.66
CA SER A 71 -3.18 7.52 -18.62
C SER A 71 -3.84 8.83 -18.18
N PHE A 72 -4.74 8.82 -17.20
CA PHE A 72 -5.38 10.03 -16.67
C PHE A 72 -4.44 10.85 -15.77
N ARG A 73 -3.49 10.21 -15.09
CA ARG A 73 -2.46 10.89 -14.29
C ARG A 73 -1.47 11.73 -15.11
N ALA A 74 -1.46 11.56 -16.43
CA ALA A 74 -0.51 12.20 -17.32
C ALA A 74 -1.04 13.52 -17.90
N VAL A 75 -1.74 14.36 -17.12
CA VAL A 75 -2.05 15.75 -17.49
C VAL A 75 -2.42 16.56 -16.25
N ASP A 76 -1.45 16.89 -15.41
CA ASP A 76 -1.66 18.06 -14.55
C ASP A 76 -0.35 18.82 -14.33
N LEU A 77 -0.12 19.79 -15.20
CA LEU A 77 0.88 20.83 -15.00
C LEU A 77 0.25 22.08 -14.34
N THR A 78 -1.01 22.03 -13.87
CA THR A 78 -1.77 23.23 -13.52
C THR A 78 -2.72 23.16 -12.32
N ALA A 79 -2.90 22.02 -11.64
CA ALA A 79 -3.78 21.95 -10.47
C ALA A 79 -3.07 22.48 -9.21
N VAL A 80 -3.63 23.57 -8.68
CA VAL A 80 -3.34 24.14 -7.38
C VAL A 80 -3.59 23.13 -6.26
N ASP A 81 -2.67 23.15 -5.29
CA ASP A 81 -2.54 22.27 -4.14
C ASP A 81 -3.55 22.62 -3.03
N GLU A 82 -4.73 22.02 -3.01
CA GLU A 82 -5.55 21.94 -1.78
C GLU A 82 -6.25 20.57 -1.65
N GLY A 83 -5.67 19.69 -0.82
CA GLY A 83 -6.34 18.45 -0.37
C GLY A 83 -5.44 17.31 0.06
N ASP A 84 -4.56 17.52 1.05
CA ASP A 84 -3.84 16.46 1.76
C ASP A 84 -4.78 15.61 2.65
N CYS A 85 -4.87 14.32 2.35
CA CYS A 85 -4.60 13.29 3.35
C CYS A 85 -4.22 11.95 2.68
N GLY A 86 -2.92 11.64 2.62
CA GLY A 86 -2.46 10.24 2.66
C GLY A 86 -1.43 9.79 1.62
N GLU A 87 -0.26 10.42 1.60
CA GLU A 87 0.96 9.86 1.01
C GLU A 87 1.66 8.91 2.00
N SER A 88 2.10 7.73 1.55
CA SER A 88 3.38 7.08 1.94
C SER A 88 3.48 5.63 1.46
N GLY A 89 3.84 5.46 0.19
CA GLY A 89 4.48 4.24 -0.32
C GLY A 89 6.01 4.28 -0.15
N GLY A 90 6.52 5.03 0.83
CA GLY A 90 7.92 5.03 1.18
C GLY A 90 8.24 3.78 1.99
N ARG A 91 9.21 2.98 1.54
CA ARG A 91 9.86 1.94 2.36
C ARG A 91 10.59 2.65 3.50
N ALA A 92 9.87 3.03 4.56
CA ALA A 92 10.45 3.49 5.79
C ALA A 92 11.35 2.37 6.30
N LYS A 93 12.66 2.63 6.26
CA LYS A 93 13.65 1.82 6.97
C LYS A 93 13.13 1.70 8.40
N ARG A 94 13.02 0.46 8.91
CA ARG A 94 12.77 0.19 10.34
C ARG A 94 13.78 1.00 11.14
N MET A 95 13.36 2.12 11.72
CA MET A 95 14.15 2.79 12.73
C MET A 95 14.04 1.89 13.97
N ALA A 96 15.17 1.35 14.41
CA ALA A 96 15.25 0.68 15.69
C ALA A 96 14.77 1.66 16.77
N HIS A 97 13.90 1.21 17.67
CA HIS A 97 13.64 2.00 18.86
C HIS A 97 14.99 2.22 19.58
N GLU A 98 15.32 3.47 19.86
CA GLU A 98 16.41 3.81 20.75
C GLU A 98 15.81 3.86 22.16
N PRO A 99 16.19 2.94 23.07
CA PRO A 99 15.74 3.02 24.45
C PRO A 99 16.45 4.21 25.12
N LEU A 100 15.65 5.18 25.54
CA LEU A 100 16.08 6.35 26.31
C LEU A 100 16.92 5.91 27.52
N GLY A 101 18.14 6.44 27.59
CA GLY A 101 19.14 6.06 28.58
C GLY A 101 18.75 6.36 30.02
N GLY A 102 19.23 5.51 30.94
CA GLY A 102 19.02 5.66 32.37
C GLY A 102 19.85 4.71 33.26
N LYS A 103 21.17 4.90 33.27
CA LYS A 103 22.17 4.59 34.32
C LYS A 103 22.51 3.10 34.65
N PRO A 104 23.81 2.77 34.83
CA PRO A 104 24.27 1.45 35.28
C PRO A 104 24.38 1.40 36.81
N SER A 105 24.04 0.26 37.44
CA SER A 105 24.71 -0.29 38.63
C SER A 105 24.04 -1.57 39.13
N ALA A 106 24.69 -2.73 38.92
CA ALA A 106 24.66 -3.84 39.86
C ALA A 106 25.91 -4.71 39.66
N PRO A 107 26.65 -5.08 40.72
CA PRO A 107 27.96 -5.71 40.61
C PRO A 107 27.89 -7.19 40.20
N ALA A 108 28.92 -7.61 39.46
CA ALA A 108 29.14 -8.98 39.01
C ALA A 108 29.42 -9.93 40.19
N LEU A 109 28.46 -10.81 40.51
CA LEU A 109 28.74 -11.99 41.33
C LEU A 109 29.40 -13.08 40.47
N ARG A 110 30.72 -13.21 40.67
CA ARG A 110 31.57 -14.25 40.09
C ARG A 110 31.18 -15.61 40.70
N ARG A 111 30.59 -16.52 39.94
CA ARG A 111 30.53 -17.94 40.33
C ARG A 111 31.79 -18.65 39.84
N LYS A 112 32.70 -18.86 40.79
CA LYS A 112 33.89 -19.71 40.73
C LYS A 112 33.46 -21.16 40.40
N GLY A 113 34.11 -21.78 39.43
CA GLY A 113 33.67 -23.08 38.89
C GLY A 113 34.10 -24.33 39.63
N LYS A 114 33.91 -25.44 38.90
CA LYS A 114 34.50 -26.79 39.00
C LYS A 114 33.90 -27.72 40.07
N ASN A 115 33.25 -28.79 39.61
CA ASN A 115 33.72 -30.14 39.96
C ASN A 115 33.24 -31.20 38.96
N ALA A 116 34.20 -32.07 38.63
CA ALA A 116 34.08 -33.22 37.77
C ALA A 116 33.24 -34.31 38.42
N LEU A 117 32.26 -34.85 37.69
CA LEU A 117 31.55 -36.07 38.08
C LEU A 117 32.35 -37.29 37.59
N LYS A 118 32.90 -38.03 38.55
CA LYS A 118 33.59 -39.31 38.35
C LYS A 118 32.61 -40.37 37.86
N LYS A 119 33.12 -41.18 36.93
CA LYS A 119 32.54 -42.45 36.48
C LYS A 119 32.46 -43.42 37.65
N GLY A 120 31.35 -44.14 37.74
CA GLY A 120 31.17 -45.39 38.48
C GLY A 120 30.67 -46.43 37.49
#